data_AF-A0A1B2ETP3-F1
#
_entry.id   AF-A0A1B2ETP3-F1
#
_cell.length_a   1.000
_cell.length_b   1.000
_cell.length_c   1.000
_cell.angle_alpha   90.00
_cell.angle_beta   90.00
_cell.angle_gamma   90.00
#
_symmetry.space_group_name_H-M   'P 1'
#
loop_
_entity.id
_entity.type
_entity.pdbx_description
1 polymer ?
#
loop_
_entity_poly.entity_id
_entity_poly.type
_entity_poly.pdbx_seq_one_letter_code
_entity_poly.pdbx_strand_id
1 'polypeptide(L)'
;MGWPPNEVRRSYTNFRCQSGSWARPCWEVAKVEWHPGELVPRVGFIVCNLSRPAENIVAFYNQRGTCEQWIKEGKGAVKWT
;
A
#
# COMPACT_ATOMS: atom_id res chain seq x y z
N MET A 1 -24.68 -10.48 -12.33
CA MET A 1 -24.68 -9.02 -12.50
C MET A 1 -25.10 -8.41 -11.16
N GLY A 2 -24.15 -7.94 -10.35
CA GLY A 2 -24.41 -7.46 -8.98
C GLY A 2 -24.70 -5.97 -8.94
N TRP A 3 -25.67 -5.55 -8.13
CA TRP A 3 -25.95 -4.14 -7.84
C TRP A 3 -24.70 -3.43 -7.30
N PRO A 4 -24.48 -2.15 -7.67
CA PRO A 4 -23.37 -1.38 -7.11
C PRO A 4 -23.56 -1.27 -5.59
N PRO A 5 -22.58 -1.71 -4.79
CA PRO A 5 -22.67 -1.62 -3.33
C PRO A 5 -22.79 -0.15 -2.90
N ASN A 6 -23.66 0.13 -1.93
CA ASN A 6 -23.86 1.48 -1.37
C ASN A 6 -22.74 1.89 -0.40
N GLU A 7 -21.70 1.07 -0.27
CA GLU A 7 -20.55 1.27 0.62
C GLU A 7 -19.23 1.18 -0.14
N VAL A 8 -18.18 1.79 0.42
CA VAL A 8 -16.84 1.73 -0.18
C VAL A 8 -16.23 0.36 0.04
N ARG A 9 -16.13 -0.45 -1.02
CA ARG A 9 -15.54 -1.79 -0.95
C ARG A 9 -14.06 -1.74 -1.32
N ARG A 10 -13.20 -2.24 -0.43
CA ARG A 10 -11.75 -2.27 -0.61
C ARG A 10 -11.27 -3.71 -0.77
N SER A 11 -10.50 -3.97 -1.82
CA SER A 11 -9.86 -5.26 -2.07
C SER A 11 -8.36 -5.06 -2.21
N TYR A 12 -7.59 -5.98 -1.63
CA TYR A 12 -6.13 -5.96 -1.67
C TYR A 12 -5.61 -7.27 -2.23
N THR A 13 -4.66 -7.21 -3.15
CA THR A 13 -3.93 -8.39 -3.62
C THR A 13 -2.44 -8.09 -3.63
N ASN A 14 -1.62 -9.09 -3.30
CA ASN A 14 -0.17 -9.00 -3.37
C ASN A 14 0.37 -9.99 -4.39
N PHE A 15 1.35 -9.58 -5.16
CA PHE A 15 2.06 -10.43 -6.11
C PHE A 15 3.52 -10.01 -6.21
N ARG A 16 4.39 -10.90 -6.70
CA ARG A 16 5.78 -10.54 -6.96
C ARG A 16 5.90 -9.92 -8.33
N CYS A 17 6.57 -8.77 -8.40
CA CYS A 17 6.86 -8.07 -9.63
C CYS A 17 8.38 -7.82 -9.71
N GLN A 18 8.96 -8.09 -10.87
CA GLN A 18 10.34 -7.73 -11.16
C GLN A 18 10.31 -6.73 -12.31
N SER A 19 10.39 -5.45 -11.96
CA SER A 19 10.63 -4.40 -12.94
C SER A 19 12.08 -4.50 -13.43
N GLY A 20 12.31 -4.28 -14.72
CA GLY A 20 13.60 -4.53 -15.38
C GLY A 20 14.80 -3.81 -14.76
N SER A 21 14.58 -2.72 -14.02
CA SER A 21 15.64 -1.97 -13.33
C SER A 21 16.02 -2.52 -11.95
N TRP A 22 15.30 -3.54 -11.45
CA TRP A 22 15.50 -4.05 -10.09
C TRP A 22 16.28 -5.38 -10.11
N ALA A 23 17.38 -5.42 -9.36
CA ALA A 23 18.22 -6.62 -9.25
C ALA A 23 17.54 -7.79 -8.53
N ARG A 24 16.48 -7.52 -7.75
CA ARG A 24 15.74 -8.52 -6.98
C ARG A 24 14.24 -8.29 -7.16
N PRO A 25 13.42 -9.35 -7.20
CA PRO A 25 11.97 -9.23 -7.27
C PRO A 25 11.42 -8.54 -6.01
N CYS A 26 10.47 -7.65 -6.21
CA CYS A 26 9.79 -6.91 -5.15
C CYS A 26 8.38 -7.46 -4.96
N TRP A 27 7.78 -7.22 -3.79
CA TRP A 27 6.35 -7.44 -3.60
C TRP A 27 5.59 -6.20 -4.04
N GLU A 28 4.61 -6.37 -4.91
CA GLU A 28 3.68 -5.33 -5.31
C GLU A 28 2.30 -5.64 -4.75
N VAL A 29 1.68 -4.64 -4.13
CA VAL A 29 0.32 -4.72 -3.61
C VAL A 29 -0.57 -3.84 -4.47
N ALA A 30 -1.55 -4.45 -5.12
CA ALA A 30 -2.62 -3.71 -5.78
C ALA A 30 -3.79 -3.50 -4.80
N LYS A 31 -4.18 -2.24 -4.66
CA LYS A 31 -5.32 -1.77 -3.90
C LYS A 31 -6.42 -1.39 -4.88
N VAL A 32 -7.59 -2.00 -4.74
CA VAL A 32 -8.77 -1.72 -5.58
C VAL A 32 -9.87 -1.20 -4.66
N GLU A 33 -10.32 0.02 -4.88
CA GLU A 33 -11.38 0.67 -4.11
C GLU A 33 -12.58 0.98 -5.00
N TRP A 34 -13.73 0.43 -4.65
CA TRP A 34 -15.01 0.71 -5.28
C TRP A 34 -15.73 1.79 -4.50
N HIS A 35 -16.05 2.90 -5.16
CA HIS A 35 -16.84 3.98 -4.59
C HIS A 35 -18.26 3.97 -5.17
N PRO A 36 -19.30 4.20 -4.35
CA PRO A 36 -20.67 4.27 -4.83
C PRO A 36 -20.81 5.43 -5.82
N GLY A 37 -21.38 5.16 -7.00
CA GLY A 37 -21.56 6.13 -8.08
C GLY A 37 -20.39 6.22 -9.07
N GLU A 38 -19.26 5.54 -8.81
CA GLU A 38 -18.13 5.44 -9.75
C GLU A 38 -18.27 4.16 -10.60
N LEU A 39 -18.28 4.32 -11.93
CA LEU A 39 -18.35 3.19 -12.89
C LEU A 39 -17.08 2.34 -12.90
N VAL A 40 -15.96 2.92 -12.49
CA VAL A 40 -14.64 2.28 -12.48
C VAL A 40 -14.06 2.31 -11.07
N PRO A 41 -13.37 1.24 -10.62
CA PRO A 41 -12.71 1.24 -9.34
C PRO A 41 -11.46 2.11 -9.38
N ARG A 42 -11.11 2.69 -8.23
CA ARG A 42 -9.82 3.35 -8.04
C ARG A 42 -8.77 2.29 -7.75
N VAL A 43 -7.75 2.21 -8.60
CA VAL A 43 -6.66 1.25 -8.47
C VAL A 43 -5.37 1.98 -8.12
N GLY A 44 -4.70 1.51 -7.07
CA GLY A 44 -3.37 1.99 -6.66
C GLY A 44 -2.41 0.83 -6.46
N PHE A 45 -1.12 1.09 -6.67
CA PHE A 45 -0.06 0.09 -6.51
C PHE A 45 0.91 0.55 -5.42
N ILE A 46 1.28 -0.37 -4.53
CA ILE A 46 2.29 -0.15 -3.49
C ILE A 46 3.40 -1.17 -3.71
N VAL A 47 4.58 -0.69 -4.05
CA VAL A 47 5.78 -1.53 -4.10
C VAL A 47 6.37 -1.61 -2.69
N CYS A 48 6.60 -2.82 -2.20
CA CYS A 48 7.20 -3.08 -0.90
C CYS A 48 8.20 -4.24 -0.98
N ASN A 49 9.19 -4.24 -0.09
CA ASN A 49 10.10 -5.37 0.09
C ASN A 49 9.59 -6.36 1.15
N LEU A 50 8.46 -6.04 1.79
CA LEU A 50 7.93 -6.78 2.93
C LEU A 50 7.11 -7.99 2.46
N SER A 51 7.48 -9.18 2.90
CA SER A 51 6.68 -10.39 2.70
C SER A 51 5.58 -10.49 3.77
N ARG A 52 4.59 -9.59 3.71
CA ARG A 52 3.46 -9.50 4.65
C ARG A 52 2.14 -9.56 3.86
N PRO A 53 1.01 -9.94 4.49
CA PRO A 53 -0.28 -9.89 3.81
C PRO A 53 -0.61 -8.45 3.37
N ALA A 54 -1.31 -8.34 2.24
CA ALA A 54 -1.59 -7.08 1.55
C ALA A 54 -2.27 -6.03 2.45
N GLU A 55 -3.18 -6.46 3.31
CA GLU A 55 -3.88 -5.62 4.28
C GLU A 55 -2.92 -4.95 5.28
N ASN A 56 -1.94 -5.71 5.79
CA ASN A 56 -0.95 -5.18 6.72
C ASN A 56 0.00 -4.20 6.04
N ILE A 57 0.35 -4.45 4.78
CA ILE A 57 1.17 -3.54 3.98
C ILE A 57 0.39 -2.24 3.75
N VAL A 58 -0.88 -2.33 3.36
CA VAL A 58 -1.72 -1.14 3.14
C VAL A 58 -1.93 -0.38 4.45
N ALA A 59 -2.19 -1.06 5.58
CA ALA A 59 -2.33 -0.42 6.88
C ALA A 59 -1.03 0.29 7.32
N PHE A 60 0.13 -0.31 7.02
CA PHE A 60 1.44 0.29 7.28
C PHE A 60 1.67 1.55 6.44
N TYR A 61 1.41 1.49 5.13
CA TYR A 61 1.59 2.63 4.22
C TYR A 61 0.49 3.70 4.33
N ASN A 62 -0.72 3.37 4.78
CA ASN A 62 -1.74 4.37 5.09
C ASN A 62 -1.36 5.21 6.33
N GLN A 63 -0.53 4.65 7.23
CA GLN A 63 0.07 5.37 8.35
C GLN A 63 1.40 6.03 7.96
N ARG A 64 1.68 6.19 6.66
CA ARG A 64 2.97 6.71 6.16
C ARG A 64 3.29 8.10 6.67
N GLY A 65 2.32 8.98 6.91
CA GLY A 65 2.59 10.29 7.53
C GLY A 65 3.24 10.14 8.92
N THR A 66 2.71 9.23 9.73
CA THR A 66 3.31 8.84 11.01
C THR A 66 4.64 8.14 10.80
N CYS A 67 4.75 7.22 9.83
CA CYS A 67 5.97 6.46 9.59
C CYS A 67 7.14 7.35 9.08
N GLU A 68 6.87 8.33 8.23
CA GLU A 68 7.82 9.35 7.78
C GLU A 68 8.18 10.30 8.93
N GLN A 69 7.23 10.60 9.82
CA GLN A 69 7.50 11.31 11.07
C GLN A 69 8.46 10.50 11.97
N TRP A 70 8.17 9.22 12.26
CA TRP A 70 9.04 8.33 13.03
C TRP A 70 10.44 8.16 12.41
N ILE A 71 10.57 8.17 11.07
CA ILE A 71 11.88 8.13 10.40
C ILE A 71 12.61 9.47 10.53
N LYS A 72 11.91 10.61 10.44
CA LYS A 72 12.48 11.95 10.66
C LYS A 72 12.91 12.13 12.12
N GLU A 73 12.05 11.75 13.05
CA GLU A 73 12.28 11.76 14.50
C GLU A 73 13.39 10.78 14.88
N GLY A 74 13.39 9.56 14.31
CA GLY A 74 14.43 8.55 14.54
C GLY A 74 15.80 8.95 13.99
N LYS A 75 15.87 9.64 12.83
CA LYS A 75 17.11 10.25 12.33
C LYS A 75 17.60 11.40 13.21
N GLY A 76 16.68 12.15 13.82
CA GLY A 76 17.01 13.19 14.80
C GLY A 76 17.45 12.63 16.16
N ALA A 77 16.92 11.47 16.56
CA ALA A 77 17.16 10.84 17.85
C ALA A 77 18.49 10.07 17.94
N VAL A 78 19.16 9.76 16.83
CA VAL A 78 20.52 9.18 16.84
C VAL A 78 21.61 10.24 17.06
N LYS A 79 21.26 11.53 17.11
CA LYS A 79 22.14 12.57 17.66
C LYS A 79 21.98 12.64 19.19
N TRP A 80 22.54 11.66 19.90
CA TRP A 80 22.97 11.85 21.28
C TRP A 80 24.41 11.35 21.41
N THR A 81 25.32 12.33 21.49
CA THR A 81 26.76 12.29 21.83
C THR A 81 27.67 11.37 21.01
#